data_AF-A0A2E2U729-F1
#
_entry.id   AF-A0A2E2U729-F1
#
_cell.length_a   1.000
_cell.length_b   1.000
_cell.length_c   1.000
_cell.angle_alpha   90.00
_cell.angle_beta   90.00
_cell.angle_gamma   90.00
#
_symmetry.space_group_name_H-M   'P 1'
#
loop_
_entity.id
_entity.type
_entity.pdbx_description
1 polymer ?
#
loop_
_entity_poly.entity_id
_entity_poly.type
_entity_poly.pdbx_seq_one_letter_code
_entity_poly.pdbx_strand_id
1 'polypeptide(L)'
;MKFLSISFSLFLCFQSLADTYIVPVLSPELEDFNSFEILDAQIAPKFLSFTLPPELGSTSMRKVVFEASENIPNTFVSVFGIAHCLQNADSQIECNIEYNSIYKELLIELLPKTELELEQTILSAQELAHRTDIARQFSSDPIGVLILDI
;
A
#
# COMPACT_ATOMS: atom_id res chain seq x y z
N MET A 1 -32.03 46.53 19.92
CA MET A 1 -30.69 45.96 19.66
C MET A 1 -30.87 44.50 19.32
N LYS A 2 -30.65 44.08 18.07
CA LYS A 2 -30.70 42.67 17.64
C LYS A 2 -29.25 42.20 17.47
N PHE A 3 -28.83 41.22 18.26
CA PHE A 3 -27.50 40.62 18.16
C PHE A 3 -27.49 39.62 17.01
N LEU A 4 -26.57 39.86 16.07
CA LEU A 4 -26.24 38.97 14.98
C LEU A 4 -25.29 37.91 15.52
N SER A 5 -25.78 36.69 15.75
CA SER A 5 -24.93 35.56 16.14
C SER A 5 -24.44 34.86 14.88
N ILE A 6 -23.20 35.17 14.47
CA ILE A 6 -22.49 34.46 13.41
C ILE A 6 -21.89 33.21 14.04
N SER A 7 -22.48 32.04 13.79
CA SER A 7 -21.85 30.76 14.09
C SER A 7 -20.83 30.46 13.01
N PHE A 8 -19.55 30.57 13.37
CA PHE A 8 -18.42 30.14 12.56
C PHE A 8 -18.21 28.64 12.80
N SER A 9 -18.74 27.80 11.92
CA SER A 9 -18.45 26.37 11.95
C SER A 9 -17.01 26.15 11.46
N LEU A 10 -16.07 25.92 12.39
CA LEU A 10 -14.76 25.37 12.04
C LEU A 10 -14.97 23.95 11.50
N PHE A 11 -14.81 23.79 10.19
CA PHE A 11 -14.56 22.49 9.57
C PHE A 11 -13.18 22.02 10.03
N LEU A 12 -13.14 21.13 11.01
CA LEU A 12 -11.95 20.35 11.33
C LEU A 12 -11.73 19.37 10.18
N CYS A 13 -10.80 19.68 9.28
CA CYS A 13 -10.23 18.68 8.39
C CYS A 13 -9.43 17.71 9.27
N PHE A 14 -10.03 16.57 9.61
CA PHE A 14 -9.24 15.42 10.07
C PHE A 14 -8.43 14.96 8.86
N GLN A 15 -7.16 15.35 8.82
CA GLN A 15 -6.19 14.69 7.96
C GLN A 15 -5.98 13.31 8.58
N SER A 16 -6.74 12.32 8.11
CA SER A 16 -6.31 10.93 8.22
C SER A 16 -4.94 10.89 7.54
N LEU A 17 -3.90 10.51 8.27
CA LEU A 17 -2.66 10.10 7.62
C LEU A 17 -3.03 8.97 6.66
N ALA A 18 -2.46 9.03 5.46
CA ALA A 18 -2.76 8.04 4.44
C ALA A 18 -1.95 6.78 4.73
N ASP A 19 -2.61 5.62 4.64
CA ASP A 19 -1.94 4.34 4.79
C ASP A 19 -0.82 4.21 3.75
N THR A 20 0.24 3.49 4.09
CA THR A 20 1.47 3.48 3.28
C THR A 20 1.90 2.06 2.97
N TYR A 21 2.30 1.82 1.72
CA TYR A 21 2.93 0.57 1.30
C TYR A 21 4.40 0.82 0.96
N ILE A 22 5.28 0.09 1.62
CA ILE A 22 6.73 0.20 1.47
C ILE A 22 7.23 -1.06 0.77
N VAL A 23 7.99 -0.90 -0.30
CA VAL A 23 8.71 -1.99 -0.96
C VAL A 23 10.13 -2.05 -0.38
N PRO A 24 10.56 -3.17 0.22
CA PRO A 24 11.95 -3.36 0.60
C PRO A 24 12.85 -3.25 -0.63
N VAL A 25 13.83 -2.35 -0.60
CA VAL A 25 14.80 -2.13 -1.68
C VAL A 25 16.20 -2.45 -1.21
N LEU A 26 17.04 -2.93 -2.13
CA LEU A 26 18.44 -3.26 -1.83
C LEU A 26 19.39 -2.07 -2.03
N SER A 27 19.01 -1.12 -2.89
CA SER A 27 19.86 0.04 -3.21
C SER A 27 19.42 1.26 -2.39
N PRO A 28 20.34 1.92 -1.65
CA PRO A 28 20.02 3.12 -0.89
C PRO A 28 19.44 4.27 -1.73
N GLU A 29 19.76 4.33 -3.03
CA GLU A 29 19.24 5.37 -3.93
C GLU A 29 17.73 5.23 -4.23
N LEU A 30 17.16 4.06 -3.93
CA LEU A 30 15.74 3.76 -4.11
C LEU A 30 14.93 3.99 -2.83
N GLU A 31 15.58 4.17 -1.67
CA GLU A 31 14.91 4.30 -0.36
C GLU A 31 13.93 5.48 -0.35
N ASP A 32 14.30 6.62 -0.94
CA ASP A 32 13.43 7.80 -1.02
C ASP A 32 12.19 7.61 -1.93
N PHE A 33 12.15 6.50 -2.68
CA PHE A 33 11.13 6.23 -3.71
C PHE A 33 10.36 4.93 -3.45
N ASN A 34 10.62 4.25 -2.34
CA ASN A 34 10.07 2.91 -2.09
C ASN A 34 8.72 2.91 -1.34
N SER A 35 8.21 4.10 -1.02
CA SER A 35 6.98 4.30 -0.27
C SER A 35 5.87 4.81 -1.18
N PHE A 36 4.69 4.22 -1.06
CA PHE A 36 3.52 4.47 -1.91
C PHE A 36 2.28 4.66 -1.04
N GLU A 37 1.45 5.65 -1.38
CA GLU A 37 0.19 5.90 -0.68
C GLU A 37 -0.85 4.82 -1.01
N ILE A 38 -1.58 4.35 0.01
CA ILE A 38 -2.73 3.47 -0.15
C ILE A 38 -3.99 4.16 0.37
N LEU A 39 -5.03 4.14 -0.45
CA LEU A 39 -6.27 4.87 -0.19
C LEU A 39 -7.41 3.99 0.36
N ASP A 40 -7.31 2.67 0.26
CA ASP A 40 -8.43 1.74 0.52
C ASP A 40 -8.07 0.57 1.44
N ALA A 41 -6.97 0.70 2.19
CA ALA A 41 -6.56 -0.30 3.16
C ALA A 41 -7.52 -0.34 4.35
N GLN A 42 -7.79 -1.56 4.81
CA GLN A 42 -8.69 -1.82 5.92
C GLN A 42 -8.19 -3.04 6.68
N ILE A 43 -8.13 -2.93 8.00
CA ILE A 43 -7.85 -4.03 8.91
C ILE A 43 -8.97 -4.17 9.93
N ALA A 44 -9.39 -5.41 10.15
CA ALA A 44 -10.37 -5.79 11.15
C ALA A 44 -9.97 -7.15 11.75
N PRO A 45 -10.55 -7.57 12.88
CA PRO A 45 -10.15 -8.82 13.55
C PRO A 45 -10.22 -10.09 12.67
N LYS A 46 -10.97 -10.06 11.57
CA LYS A 46 -11.17 -11.21 10.67
C LYS A 46 -10.53 -11.05 9.29
N PHE A 47 -10.17 -9.84 8.88
CA PHE A 47 -9.64 -9.63 7.54
C PHE A 47 -8.70 -8.43 7.46
N LEU A 48 -7.79 -8.49 6.49
CA LEU A 48 -6.97 -7.40 5.99
C LEU A 48 -7.29 -7.25 4.50
N SER A 49 -7.51 -6.03 4.01
CA SER A 49 -7.73 -5.82 2.58
C SER A 49 -7.21 -4.47 2.12
N PHE A 50 -6.69 -4.41 0.90
CA PHE A 50 -6.19 -3.19 0.26
C PHE A 50 -6.04 -3.45 -1.25
N THR A 51 -5.90 -2.39 -2.03
CA THR A 51 -5.49 -2.46 -3.43
C THR A 51 -4.05 -1.97 -3.55
N LEU A 52 -3.21 -2.69 -4.30
CA LEU A 52 -1.86 -2.20 -4.56
C LEU A 52 -1.91 -0.85 -5.29
N PRO A 53 -1.00 0.07 -4.98
CA PRO A 53 -0.89 1.33 -5.70
C PRO A 53 -0.63 1.08 -7.19
N PRO A 54 -1.18 1.90 -8.12
CA PRO A 54 -1.02 1.73 -9.56
C PRO A 54 0.45 1.61 -10.01
N GLU A 55 1.36 2.23 -9.28
CA GLU A 55 2.81 2.19 -9.49
C GLU A 55 3.43 0.81 -9.26
N LEU A 56 2.73 -0.11 -8.58
CA LEU A 56 3.20 -1.47 -8.31
C LEU A 56 2.41 -2.57 -9.05
N GLY A 57 1.12 -2.35 -9.32
CA GLY A 57 0.23 -3.38 -9.89
C GLY A 57 -0.65 -2.93 -11.06
N SER A 58 -0.53 -1.68 -11.49
CA SER A 58 -1.46 -0.99 -12.38
C SER A 58 -2.88 -0.82 -11.83
N THR A 59 -3.64 0.10 -12.40
CA THR A 59 -5.07 0.32 -12.09
C THR A 59 -5.98 -0.89 -12.35
N SER A 60 -5.50 -1.90 -13.10
CA SER A 60 -6.26 -3.14 -13.34
C SER A 60 -6.17 -4.14 -12.19
N MET A 61 -5.28 -3.93 -11.22
CA MET A 61 -5.19 -4.82 -10.07
C MET A 61 -6.44 -4.76 -9.22
N ARG A 62 -6.80 -5.93 -8.69
CA ARG A 62 -7.97 -6.09 -7.83
C ARG A 62 -7.56 -5.94 -6.39
N LYS A 63 -8.52 -5.50 -5.58
CA LYS A 63 -8.42 -5.54 -4.12
C LYS A 63 -7.99 -6.92 -3.66
N VAL A 64 -6.92 -6.99 -2.87
CA VAL A 64 -6.46 -8.19 -2.20
C VAL A 64 -7.16 -8.29 -0.86
N VAL A 65 -7.62 -9.49 -0.51
CA VAL A 65 -8.27 -9.77 0.77
C VAL A 65 -7.57 -10.96 1.39
N PHE A 66 -7.12 -10.79 2.63
CA PHE A 66 -6.56 -11.82 3.48
C PHE A 66 -7.52 -12.07 4.65
N GLU A 67 -7.68 -13.32 5.04
CA GLU A 67 -8.50 -13.74 6.17
C GLU A 67 -7.60 -14.09 7.36
N ALA A 68 -8.04 -13.78 8.57
CA ALA A 68 -7.29 -14.11 9.78
C ALA A 68 -7.06 -15.63 9.89
N SER A 69 -5.82 -16.03 10.16
CA SER A 69 -5.47 -17.42 10.41
C SER A 69 -6.07 -17.89 11.73
N GLU A 70 -6.73 -19.04 11.72
CA GLU A 70 -7.26 -19.66 12.94
C GLU A 70 -6.13 -20.22 13.84
N ASN A 71 -4.96 -20.48 13.26
CA ASN A 71 -3.89 -21.24 13.91
C ASN A 71 -2.68 -20.39 14.31
N ILE A 72 -2.49 -19.24 13.65
CA ILE A 72 -1.31 -18.40 13.86
C ILE A 72 -1.80 -17.00 14.23
N PRO A 73 -1.54 -16.52 15.46
CA PRO A 73 -1.96 -15.20 15.89
C PRO A 73 -1.32 -14.14 14.99
N ASN A 74 -2.04 -13.02 14.79
CA ASN A 74 -1.56 -11.87 14.03
C ASN A 74 -1.19 -12.15 12.56
N THR A 75 -1.62 -13.30 12.04
CA THR A 75 -1.35 -13.70 10.66
C THR A 75 -2.64 -13.74 9.87
N PHE A 76 -2.63 -13.16 8.67
CA PHE A 76 -3.69 -13.22 7.70
C PHE A 76 -3.20 -13.98 6.46
N VAL A 77 -4.06 -14.76 5.84
CA VAL A 77 -3.72 -15.64 4.72
C VAL A 77 -4.71 -15.39 3.58
N SER A 78 -4.21 -15.41 2.35
CA SER A 78 -5.02 -15.37 1.15
C SER A 78 -4.52 -16.41 0.14
N VAL A 79 -5.24 -16.54 -0.97
CA VAL A 79 -4.76 -17.32 -2.12
C VAL A 79 -3.49 -16.73 -2.75
N PHE A 80 -3.15 -15.49 -2.42
CA PHE A 80 -2.05 -14.72 -3.00
C PHE A 80 -0.84 -14.57 -2.07
N GLY A 81 -0.95 -14.93 -0.79
CA GLY A 81 0.18 -14.78 0.13
C GLY A 81 -0.22 -14.82 1.60
N ILE A 82 0.70 -14.35 2.42
CA ILE A 82 0.55 -14.26 3.88
C ILE A 82 0.93 -12.85 4.31
N ALA A 83 0.19 -12.30 5.27
CA ALA A 83 0.50 -11.04 5.94
C ALA A 83 0.66 -11.30 7.44
N HIS A 84 1.72 -10.80 8.04
CA HIS A 84 1.95 -10.84 9.49
C HIS A 84 1.91 -9.42 10.05
N CYS A 85 0.91 -9.14 10.89
CA CYS A 85 0.58 -7.79 11.34
C CYS A 85 0.87 -7.59 12.83
N LEU A 86 1.72 -6.64 13.17
CA LEU A 86 2.05 -6.30 14.55
C LEU A 86 1.69 -4.84 14.83
N GLN A 87 1.17 -4.59 16.02
CA GLN A 87 0.97 -3.23 16.51
C GLN A 87 2.34 -2.68 16.95
N ASN A 88 2.87 -1.72 16.20
CA ASN A 88 4.18 -1.12 16.45
C ASN A 88 4.11 0.08 17.41
N ALA A 89 2.98 0.78 17.42
CA ALA A 89 2.71 1.91 18.31
C ALA A 89 1.21 1.95 18.69
N ASP A 90 0.84 2.81 19.64
CA ASP A 90 -0.54 2.93 20.12
C ASP A 90 -1.55 3.23 18.98
N SER A 91 -1.10 3.82 17.87
CA SER A 91 -1.92 4.22 16.73
C SER A 91 -1.45 3.66 15.39
N GLN A 92 -0.62 2.62 15.36
CA GLN A 92 -0.06 2.10 14.10
C GLN A 92 0.09 0.58 14.10
N ILE A 93 -0.36 -0.03 13.00
CA ILE A 93 -0.16 -1.45 12.69
C ILE A 93 0.76 -1.57 11.48
N GLU A 94 1.79 -2.40 11.59
CA GLU A 94 2.65 -2.80 10.49
C GLU A 94 2.34 -4.23 10.09
N CYS A 95 2.07 -4.45 8.81
CA CYS A 95 1.86 -5.76 8.20
C CYS A 95 2.99 -6.08 7.23
N ASN A 96 3.81 -7.07 7.55
CA ASN A 96 4.80 -7.64 6.63
C ASN A 96 4.07 -8.64 5.71
N ILE A 97 4.13 -8.42 4.39
CA ILE A 97 3.37 -9.15 3.39
C ILE A 97 4.33 -9.88 2.46
N GLU A 98 4.16 -11.18 2.35
CA GLU A 98 4.88 -12.05 1.42
C GLU A 98 3.87 -12.68 0.45
N TYR A 99 3.97 -12.32 -0.83
CA TYR A 99 3.12 -12.90 -1.86
C TYR A 99 3.73 -14.18 -2.43
N ASN A 100 2.85 -15.11 -2.83
CA ASN A 100 3.24 -16.38 -3.41
C ASN A 100 3.46 -16.27 -4.93
N SER A 101 3.83 -17.40 -5.56
CA SER A 101 4.11 -17.47 -6.99
C SER A 101 2.91 -17.09 -7.87
N ILE A 102 1.67 -17.35 -7.43
CA ILE A 102 0.47 -17.02 -8.21
C ILE A 102 0.35 -15.51 -8.40
N TYR A 103 0.53 -14.76 -7.31
CA TYR A 103 0.45 -13.30 -7.37
C TYR A 103 1.67 -12.71 -8.08
N LYS A 104 2.87 -13.29 -7.88
CA LYS A 104 4.08 -12.94 -8.62
C LYS A 104 3.89 -13.03 -10.13
N GLU A 105 3.32 -14.14 -10.63
CA GLU A 105 3.05 -14.32 -12.06
C GLU A 105 2.10 -13.24 -12.60
N LEU A 106 1.07 -12.90 -11.83
CA LEU A 106 0.15 -11.80 -12.17
C LEU A 106 0.86 -10.44 -12.23
N LEU A 107 1.74 -10.14 -11.26
CA LEU A 107 2.51 -8.90 -11.24
C LEU A 107 3.49 -8.80 -12.42
N ILE A 108 4.10 -9.92 -12.83
CA ILE A 108 4.96 -9.97 -14.02
C ILE A 108 4.14 -9.74 -15.29
N GLU A 109 2.96 -10.37 -15.41
CA GLU A 109 2.06 -10.19 -16.56
C GLU A 109 1.61 -8.73 -16.71
N LEU A 110 1.31 -8.07 -15.58
CA LEU A 110 0.81 -6.69 -15.56
C LEU A 110 1.91 -5.63 -15.60
N LEU A 111 3.18 -5.99 -15.39
CA LEU A 111 4.29 -5.06 -15.33
C LEU A 111 4.37 -4.09 -16.54
N PRO A 112 4.20 -4.51 -17.82
CA PRO A 112 4.21 -3.57 -18.93
C PRO A 112 3.12 -2.50 -18.84
N LYS A 113 1.97 -2.83 -18.25
CA LYS A 113 0.90 -1.88 -18.00
C LYS A 113 1.24 -0.94 -16.84
N THR A 114 1.82 -1.48 -15.76
CA THR A 114 2.34 -0.68 -14.63
C THR A 114 3.36 0.36 -15.11
N GLU A 115 4.33 -0.05 -15.95
CA GLU A 115 5.33 0.85 -16.53
C GLU A 115 4.69 1.95 -17.39
N LEU A 116 3.70 1.60 -18.21
CA LEU A 116 2.98 2.58 -19.03
C LEU A 116 2.21 3.60 -18.17
N GLU A 117 1.65 3.19 -17.03
CA GLU A 117 0.95 4.10 -16.10
C GLU A 117 1.94 5.04 -15.38
N LEU A 118 3.13 4.54 -15.01
CA LEU A 118 4.21 5.37 -14.48
C LEU A 118 4.65 6.44 -15.49
N GLU A 119 4.81 6.07 -16.76
CA GLU A 119 5.16 7.01 -17.86
C GLU A 119 4.09 8.09 -18.09
N GLN A 120 2.83 7.81 -17.75
CA GLN A 120 1.72 8.75 -17.87
C GLN A 120 1.59 9.68 -16.65
N THR A 121 2.32 9.41 -15.58
CA THR A 121 2.35 10.21 -14.36
C THR A 121 3.33 11.38 -14.51
N ILE A 122 3.05 12.51 -13.87
CA ILE A 122 3.91 13.70 -13.91
C ILE A 122 5.07 13.49 -12.93
N LEU A 123 6.07 12.71 -13.34
CA LEU A 123 7.29 12.41 -12.57
C LEU A 123 8.51 13.08 -13.21
N SER A 124 9.53 13.35 -12.40
CA SER A 124 10.85 13.68 -12.94
C SER A 124 11.45 12.45 -13.64
N ALA A 125 12.38 12.64 -14.58
CA ALA A 125 13.03 11.52 -15.26
C ALA A 125 13.75 10.56 -14.30
N GLN A 126 14.33 11.10 -13.22
CA GLN A 126 14.98 10.31 -12.17
C GLN A 126 13.95 9.50 -11.38
N GLU A 127 12.87 10.14 -10.94
CA GLU A 127 11.82 9.48 -10.18
C GLU A 127 11.13 8.39 -11.00
N LEU A 128 10.82 8.66 -12.28
CA LEU A 128 10.29 7.66 -13.20
C LEU A 128 11.22 6.45 -13.29
N ALA A 129 12.54 6.67 -13.45
CA ALA A 129 13.51 5.58 -13.54
C ALA A 129 13.55 4.73 -12.26
N HIS A 130 13.57 5.38 -11.09
CA HIS A 130 13.61 4.68 -9.79
C HIS A 130 12.31 3.93 -9.50
N ARG A 131 11.15 4.56 -9.71
CA ARG A 131 9.83 3.92 -9.53
C ARG A 131 9.64 2.74 -10.48
N THR A 132 10.13 2.85 -11.72
CA THR A 132 10.14 1.74 -12.68
C THR A 132 11.03 0.59 -12.21
N ASP A 133 12.21 0.88 -11.66
CA ASP A 133 13.10 -0.16 -11.10
C ASP A 133 12.46 -0.87 -9.91
N ILE A 134 11.84 -0.10 -9.00
CA ILE A 134 11.10 -0.67 -7.86
C ILE A 134 9.96 -1.56 -8.32
N ALA A 135 9.16 -1.14 -9.31
CA ALA A 135 8.09 -1.96 -9.87
C ALA A 135 8.61 -3.30 -10.43
N ARG A 136 9.75 -3.27 -11.15
CA ARG A 136 10.41 -4.48 -11.69
C ARG A 136 10.91 -5.41 -10.58
N GLN A 137 11.57 -4.85 -9.57
CA GLN A 137 12.07 -5.61 -8.42
C GLN A 137 10.90 -6.25 -7.66
N PHE A 138 9.86 -5.46 -7.36
CA PHE A 138 8.66 -5.93 -6.68
C PHE A 138 7.93 -7.04 -7.45
N SER A 139 7.74 -6.91 -8.78
CA SER A 139 7.15 -8.00 -9.58
C SER A 139 8.00 -9.28 -9.57
N SER A 140 9.30 -9.18 -9.31
CA SER A 140 10.20 -10.33 -9.26
C SER A 140 10.29 -10.98 -7.88
N ASP A 141 10.17 -10.20 -6.81
CA ASP A 141 10.16 -10.67 -5.44
C ASP A 141 9.11 -9.86 -4.65
N PRO A 142 7.83 -10.26 -4.74
CA PRO A 142 6.73 -9.46 -4.21
C PRO A 142 6.66 -9.62 -2.70
N ILE A 143 7.44 -8.78 -2.03
CA ILE A 143 7.40 -8.56 -0.59
C ILE A 143 7.11 -7.09 -0.34
N GLY A 144 6.40 -6.79 0.75
CA GLY A 144 6.11 -5.42 1.12
C GLY A 144 5.70 -5.25 2.56
N VAL A 145 5.69 -4.00 2.99
CA VAL A 145 5.30 -3.61 4.34
C VAL A 145 4.15 -2.62 4.22
N LEU A 146 2.99 -3.00 4.76
CA LEU A 146 1.82 -2.13 4.83
C LEU A 146 1.75 -1.49 6.21
N ILE A 147 1.77 -0.17 6.25
CA ILE A 147 1.65 0.64 7.45
C ILE A 147 0.23 1.22 7.48
N LEU A 148 -0.49 0.93 8.56
CA LEU A 148 -1.86 1.37 8.79
C LEU A 148 -1.93 2.25 10.01
N ASP A 149 -2.49 3.44 9.87
CA ASP A 149 -2.76 4.33 11.00
C ASP A 149 -4.19 4.08 11.53
N ILE A 150 -4.32 3.83 12.83
CA ILE A 150 -5.58 3.42 13.50
C ILE A 150 -6.09 4.40 14.54
#